data_AF-A0A934MU20-F1
#
_entry.id   AF-A0A934MU20-F1
#
_cell.length_a   1.000
_cell.length_b   1.000
_cell.length_c   1.000
_cell.angle_alpha   90.00
_cell.angle_beta   90.00
_cell.angle_gamma   90.00
#
_symmetry.space_group_name_H-M   'P 1'
#
loop_
_entity.id
_entity.type
_entity.pdbx_description
1 polymer ?
#
loop_
_entity_poly.entity_id
_entity_poly.type
_entity_poly.pdbx_seq_one_letter_code
_entity_poly.pdbx_strand_id
1 'polypeptide(L)'
;MKHTRTAVILFILQVGYLLFCAAWFDVAIKSGNMLDEPGARDHFGILMLFVVIWIYPLVVGLFSLLGWLTYHKHSFRVSLWLTGVPLLWVLPLAGAYVFGFK
;
A
#
# COMPACT_ATOMS: atom_id res chain seq x y z
N MET A 1 -24.68 19.62 -1.00
CA MET A 1 -23.42 18.83 -0.93
C MET A 1 -23.58 17.71 0.10
N LYS A 2 -24.17 16.56 -0.25
CA LYS A 2 -24.63 15.57 0.76
C LYS A 2 -23.53 14.64 1.33
N HIS A 3 -22.33 14.54 0.74
CA HIS A 3 -21.27 13.62 1.20
C HIS A 3 -19.85 14.18 1.16
N THR A 4 -19.70 15.49 1.42
CA THR A 4 -18.38 16.16 1.48
C THR A 4 -17.41 15.47 2.42
N ARG A 5 -17.89 14.88 3.54
CA ARG A 5 -17.06 14.14 4.49
C ARG A 5 -16.33 12.96 3.83
N THR A 6 -17.02 12.15 3.03
CA THR A 6 -16.40 11.00 2.35
C THR A 6 -15.37 11.46 1.33
N ALA A 7 -15.67 12.49 0.52
CA ALA A 7 -14.71 13.05 -0.42
C ALA A 7 -13.44 13.57 0.27
N VAL A 8 -13.58 14.26 1.41
CA VAL A 8 -12.44 14.74 2.22
C VAL A 8 -11.62 13.57 2.75
N ILE A 9 -12.26 12.51 3.25
CA ILE A 9 -11.55 11.30 3.73
C ILE A 9 -10.76 10.65 2.59
N LEU A 10 -11.38 10.47 1.41
CA LEU A 10 -10.70 9.90 0.24
C LEU A 10 -9.48 10.72 -0.17
N PHE A 11 -9.63 12.04 -0.20
CA PHE A 11 -8.55 12.95 -0.55
C PHE A 11 -7.40 12.89 0.47
N ILE A 12 -7.71 12.96 1.77
CA ILE A 12 -6.70 12.86 2.84
C ILE A 12 -5.96 11.52 2.75
N LEU A 13 -6.67 10.41 2.55
CA LEU A 13 -6.05 9.10 2.40
C LEU A 13 -5.13 9.04 1.19
N GLN A 14 -5.51 9.62 0.04
CA GLN A 14 -4.67 9.63 -1.16
C GLN A 14 -3.41 10.47 -1.00
N VAL A 15 -3.52 11.65 -0.40
CA VAL A 15 -2.35 12.46 -0.06
C VAL A 15 -1.45 11.69 0.90
N GLY A 16 -2.03 11.05 1.92
CA GLY A 16 -1.29 10.18 2.84
C GLY A 16 -0.58 9.03 2.14
N TYR A 17 -1.25 8.35 1.20
CA TYR A 17 -0.66 7.25 0.43
C TYR A 17 0.44 7.71 -0.50
N LEU A 18 0.35 8.90 -1.11
CA LEU A 18 1.42 9.45 -1.93
C LEU A 18 2.67 9.73 -1.09
N LEU A 19 2.50 10.36 0.07
CA LEU A 19 3.61 10.59 1.01
C LEU A 19 4.21 9.28 1.52
N PHE A 20 3.35 8.32 1.85
CA PHE A 20 3.78 7.00 2.31
C PHE A 20 4.46 6.19 1.21
N CYS A 21 4.01 6.27 -0.05
CA CYS A 21 4.67 5.67 -1.21
C CYS A 21 6.11 6.17 -1.35
N ALA A 22 6.36 7.46 -1.15
CA ALA A 22 7.72 8.00 -1.21
C ALA A 22 8.63 7.37 -0.15
N ALA A 23 8.17 7.27 1.10
CA ALA A 23 8.90 6.57 2.17
C ALA A 23 9.01 5.05 1.93
N TRP A 24 8.00 4.45 1.29
CA TRP A 24 7.94 3.02 0.99
C TRP A 24 9.03 2.56 0.02
N PHE A 25 9.46 3.44 -0.90
CA PHE A 25 10.49 3.09 -1.86
C PHE A 25 11.82 2.70 -1.21
N ASP A 26 12.17 3.26 -0.05
CA ASP A 26 13.36 2.84 0.71
C ASP A 26 13.27 1.35 1.12
N VAL A 27 12.10 0.93 1.63
CA VAL A 27 11.82 -0.47 1.97
C VAL A 27 11.84 -1.36 0.73
N ALA A 28 11.27 -0.89 -0.38
CA ALA A 28 11.26 -1.64 -1.64
C ALA A 28 12.67 -1.86 -2.19
N ILE A 29 13.53 -0.84 -2.18
CA ILE A 29 14.92 -0.95 -2.61
C ILE A 29 15.68 -1.92 -1.71
N LYS A 30 15.59 -1.76 -0.38
CA LYS A 30 16.29 -2.65 0.56
C LYS A 30 15.81 -4.10 0.49
N SER A 31 14.54 -4.35 0.17
CA SER A 31 14.03 -5.70 -0.08
C SER A 31 14.66 -6.36 -1.31
N GLY A 32 15.16 -5.58 -2.28
CA GLY A 32 15.93 -6.10 -3.41
C GLY A 32 17.25 -6.72 -2.96
N ASN A 33 17.95 -6.08 -2.02
CA ASN A 33 19.20 -6.60 -1.47
C ASN A 33 19.01 -7.96 -0.76
N MET A 34 17.81 -8.23 -0.22
CA MET A 34 17.50 -9.54 0.39
C MET A 34 17.49 -10.68 -0.65
N LEU A 35 17.27 -10.38 -1.93
CA LEU A 35 17.31 -11.38 -3.01
C LEU A 35 18.72 -11.70 -3.51
N ASP A 36 19.72 -10.92 -3.09
CA ASP A 36 21.13 -11.12 -3.45
C ASP A 36 21.84 -12.10 -2.50
N GLU A 37 21.21 -12.47 -1.38
CA GLU A 37 21.75 -13.48 -0.47
C GLU A 37 21.76 -14.88 -1.13
N PRO A 38 22.82 -15.70 -0.92
CA PRO A 38 22.91 -17.04 -1.48
C PRO A 38 21.69 -17.91 -1.09
N GLY A 39 20.98 -18.44 -2.08
CA GLY A 39 19.80 -19.29 -1.87
C GLY A 39 18.50 -18.54 -1.57
N ALA A 40 18.51 -17.21 -1.47
CA ALA A 40 17.30 -16.42 -1.17
C ALA A 40 16.22 -16.54 -2.25
N ARG A 41 16.62 -16.74 -3.52
CA ARG A 41 15.70 -16.91 -4.65
C ARG A 41 14.96 -18.24 -4.62
N ASP A 42 15.47 -19.24 -3.92
CA ASP A 42 14.78 -20.53 -3.75
C ASP A 42 13.85 -20.52 -2.52
N HIS A 43 13.97 -19.49 -1.68
CA HIS A 43 13.18 -19.36 -0.46
C HIS A 43 11.87 -18.61 -0.73
N PHE A 44 10.77 -19.37 -0.82
CA PHE A 44 9.41 -18.87 -1.12
C PHE A 44 9.02 -17.65 -0.26
N GLY A 45 9.35 -17.64 1.03
CA GLY A 45 9.01 -16.53 1.93
C GLY A 45 9.67 -15.20 1.55
N ILE A 46 10.91 -15.22 1.05
CA ILE A 46 11.65 -14.00 0.67
C ILE A 46 11.08 -13.46 -0.64
N LEU A 47 10.82 -14.34 -1.61
CA LEU A 47 10.14 -13.97 -2.87
C LEU A 47 8.75 -13.39 -2.61
N MET A 48 7.95 -14.01 -1.73
CA MET A 48 6.62 -13.53 -1.39
C MET A 48 6.69 -12.14 -0.74
N LEU A 49 7.62 -11.93 0.20
CA LEU A 49 7.83 -10.63 0.85
C LEU A 49 8.22 -9.56 -0.19
N PHE A 50 9.17 -9.87 -1.08
CA PHE A 50 9.58 -8.98 -2.15
C PHE A 50 8.38 -8.57 -3.03
N VAL A 51 7.59 -9.54 -3.50
CA VAL A 51 6.41 -9.25 -4.33
C VAL A 51 5.38 -8.40 -3.58
N VAL A 52 5.09 -8.71 -2.31
CA VAL A 52 4.15 -7.96 -1.48
C VAL A 52 4.61 -6.52 -1.26
N ILE A 53 5.91 -6.28 -1.13
CA ILE A 53 6.47 -4.94 -0.99
C ILE A 53 6.34 -4.16 -2.31
N TRP A 54 6.69 -4.78 -3.44
CA TRP A 54 6.70 -4.12 -4.74
C TRP A 54 5.31 -3.88 -5.35
N ILE A 55 4.30 -4.67 -4.96
CA ILE A 55 2.92 -4.47 -5.46
C ILE A 55 2.23 -3.25 -4.83
N TYR A 56 2.74 -2.70 -3.73
CA TYR A 56 2.08 -1.63 -2.98
C TYR A 56 1.67 -0.41 -3.83
N PRO A 57 2.54 0.19 -4.68
CA PRO A 57 2.15 1.35 -5.49
C PRO A 57 0.99 1.04 -6.46
N LEU A 58 0.96 -0.18 -7.00
CA LEU A 58 -0.13 -0.62 -7.88
C LEU A 58 -1.44 -0.77 -7.10
N VAL A 59 -1.39 -1.33 -5.90
CA VAL A 59 -2.55 -1.45 -5.01
C VAL A 59 -3.08 -0.07 -4.62
N VAL A 60 -2.21 0.86 -4.22
CA VAL A 60 -2.59 2.25 -3.92
C VAL A 60 -3.31 2.88 -5.10
N GLY A 61 -2.73 2.81 -6.30
CA GLY A 61 -3.30 3.39 -7.51
C GLY A 61 -4.68 2.80 -7.84
N LEU A 62 -4.77 1.47 -7.90
CA LEU A 62 -6.00 0.76 -8.24
C LEU A 62 -7.12 1.06 -7.25
N PHE A 63 -6.87 0.93 -5.95
CA PHE A 63 -7.90 1.12 -4.93
C PHE A 63 -8.27 2.60 -4.72
N SER A 64 -7.36 3.54 -5.00
CA SER A 64 -7.68 4.97 -5.05
C SER A 64 -8.65 5.30 -6.18
N LEU A 65 -8.42 4.73 -7.38
CA LEU A 65 -9.32 4.88 -8.52
C LEU A 65 -10.69 4.25 -8.25
N LEU A 66 -10.72 3.01 -7.76
CA LEU A 66 -11.95 2.31 -7.41
C LEU A 66 -12.73 3.04 -6.30
N GLY A 67 -12.02 3.63 -5.33
CA GLY A 67 -12.60 4.47 -4.29
C GLY A 67 -13.37 5.67 -4.86
N TRP A 68 -12.77 6.43 -5.78
CA TRP A 68 -13.45 7.56 -6.44
C TRP A 68 -14.58 7.11 -7.37
N LEU A 69 -14.40 6.04 -8.14
CA LEU A 69 -15.44 5.52 -9.03
C LEU A 69 -16.70 5.11 -8.26
N THR A 70 -16.54 4.44 -7.12
CA THR A 70 -17.66 4.03 -6.27
C THR A 70 -18.26 5.21 -5.49
N TYR A 71 -17.47 6.23 -5.15
CA TYR A 71 -17.97 7.50 -4.62
C TYR A 71 -18.92 8.20 -5.61
N HIS A 72 -18.54 8.28 -6.89
CA HIS A 72 -19.38 8.85 -7.94
C HIS A 72 -20.67 8.05 -8.20
N LYS A 73 -20.65 6.74 -7.94
CA LYS A 73 -21.84 5.87 -7.97
C LYS A 73 -22.70 5.94 -6.69
N HIS A 74 -22.49 6.96 -5.84
CA HIS A 74 -23.18 7.13 -4.56
C HIS A 74 -23.02 5.95 -3.56
N SER A 75 -22.05 5.06 -3.78
CA SER A 75 -21.77 3.89 -2.93
C SER A 75 -20.70 4.20 -1.88
N PHE A 76 -21.01 5.12 -0.97
CA PHE A 76 -20.03 5.72 -0.05
C PHE A 76 -19.36 4.74 0.92
N ARG A 77 -20.09 3.75 1.43
CA ARG A 77 -19.51 2.71 2.31
C ARG A 77 -18.46 1.88 1.56
N VAL A 78 -18.79 1.48 0.33
CA VAL A 78 -17.88 0.69 -0.53
C VAL A 78 -16.64 1.51 -0.87
N SER A 79 -16.82 2.80 -1.19
CA SER A 79 -15.72 3.72 -1.46
C SER A 79 -14.72 3.81 -0.30
N LEU A 80 -15.21 3.91 0.93
CA LEU A 80 -14.34 3.93 2.13
C LEU A 80 -13.63 2.59 2.34
N TRP A 81 -14.35 1.47 2.19
CA TRP A 81 -13.75 0.13 2.34
C TRP A 81 -12.63 -0.12 1.32
N LEU A 82 -12.87 0.19 0.05
CA LEU A 82 -11.88 0.04 -1.01
C LEU A 82 -10.66 0.92 -0.73
N THR A 83 -10.89 2.18 -0.37
CA THR A 83 -9.78 3.11 -0.11
C THR A 83 -9.03 2.75 1.18
N GLY A 84 -9.59 1.95 2.07
CA GLY A 84 -8.91 1.45 3.26
C GLY A 84 -7.97 0.26 3.00
N VAL A 85 -8.10 -0.45 1.88
CA VAL A 85 -7.29 -1.64 1.58
C VAL A 85 -5.76 -1.35 1.59
N PRO A 86 -5.27 -0.25 1.00
CA PRO A 86 -3.84 0.07 1.06
C PRO A 86 -3.29 0.25 2.48
N LEU A 87 -4.11 0.54 3.49
CA LEU A 87 -3.66 0.65 4.88
C LEU A 87 -3.13 -0.68 5.44
N LEU A 88 -3.53 -1.82 4.87
CA LEU A 88 -3.01 -3.12 5.27
C LEU A 88 -1.50 -3.25 5.04
N TRP A 89 -0.93 -2.48 4.11
CA TRP A 89 0.50 -2.46 3.84
C TRP A 89 1.31 -1.74 4.93
N VAL A 90 0.68 -1.01 5.85
CA VAL A 90 1.38 -0.49 7.04
C VAL A 90 1.97 -1.64 7.87
N LEU A 91 1.33 -2.83 7.89
CA LEU A 91 1.80 -3.99 8.65
C LEU A 91 3.13 -4.56 8.11
N PRO A 92 3.28 -4.91 6.82
CA PRO A 92 4.57 -5.28 6.26
C PRO A 92 5.67 -4.25 6.51
N LEU A 93 5.38 -2.95 6.44
CA LEU A 93 6.39 -1.91 6.72
C LEU A 93 6.85 -1.91 8.17
N ALA A 94 5.90 -1.97 9.10
CA ALA A 94 6.19 -2.03 10.52
C ALA A 94 7.02 -3.28 10.85
N GLY A 95 6.67 -4.43 10.26
CA GLY A 95 7.44 -5.66 10.39
C GLY A 95 8.86 -5.52 9.81
N ALA A 96 8.98 -4.97 8.61
CA ALA A 96 10.27 -4.79 7.96
C ALA A 96 11.19 -3.83 8.74
N TYR A 97 10.65 -2.73 9.29
CA TYR A 97 11.40 -1.80 10.13
C TYR A 97 11.82 -2.40 11.48
N VAL A 98 10.95 -3.18 12.14
CA VAL A 98 11.24 -3.75 13.47
C VAL A 98 12.19 -4.94 13.39
N PHE A 99 12.03 -5.80 12.37
CA PHE A 99 12.72 -7.09 12.30
C PHE A 99 13.76 -7.20 11.18
N GLY A 100 13.64 -6.43 10.09
CA GLY A 100 14.39 -6.65 8.85
C GLY A 100 15.47 -5.62 8.51
N PHE A 101 15.35 -4.36 8.95
CA PHE A 101 16.28 -3.28 8.58
C PHE A 101 17.01 -2.65 9.77
N LYS A 102 17.71 -3.47 10.56
CA LYS A 102 18.76 -2.99 11.46
C LYS A 102 20.04 -2.69 10.70
#